data_AF-G8PDV4-F1
#
_entry.id   AF-G8PDV4-F1
#
_cell.length_a   1.000
_cell.length_b   1.000
_cell.length_c   1.000
_cell.angle_alpha   90.00
_cell.angle_beta   90.00
_cell.angle_gamma   90.00
#
_symmetry.space_group_name_H-M   'P 1'
#
loop_
_entity.id
_entity.type
_entity.pdbx_description
1 polymer ?
#
loop_
_entity_poly.entity_id
_entity_poly.type
_entity_poly.pdbx_seq_one_letter_code
_entity_poly.pdbx_strand_id
1 'polypeptide(L)' 'MKILRIVVPLIIAVVLVLWTEFGKLSGVALYLTWGIGLVLAMALSTYFEVKSRMADTNKREND' A
#
# COMPACT_ATOMS: atom_id res chain seq x y z
N MET A 1 0.68 2.25 -15.48
CA MET A 1 2.01 2.13 -14.83
C MET A 1 2.12 0.78 -14.11
N LYS A 2 2.78 -0.22 -14.72
CA LYS A 2 2.92 -1.57 -14.10
C LYS A 2 3.81 -1.55 -12.83
N ILE A 3 4.84 -0.70 -12.84
CA ILE A 3 5.81 -0.59 -11.73
C ILE A 3 5.18 -0.03 -10.46
N LEU A 4 4.34 1.01 -10.56
CA LEU A 4 3.72 1.64 -9.38
C LEU A 4 2.81 0.68 -8.60
N ARG A 5 2.10 -0.21 -9.31
CA ARG A 5 1.26 -1.26 -8.72
C ARG A 5 2.04 -2.33 -7.95
N ILE A 6 3.34 -2.49 -8.22
CA ILE A 6 4.21 -3.46 -7.53
C ILE A 6 4.98 -2.77 -6.41
N VAL A 7 5.49 -1.56 -6.66
CA VAL A 7 6.33 -0.82 -5.71
C VAL A 7 5.55 -0.40 -4.46
N VAL A 8 4.30 0.05 -4.61
CA VAL A 8 3.47 0.47 -3.46
C VAL A 8 3.24 -0.67 -2.46
N PRO A 9 2.72 -1.86 -2.84
CA PRO A 9 2.54 -2.95 -1.89
C PRO A 9 3.87 -3.46 -1.33
N LEU A 10 4.95 -3.42 -2.11
CA LEU A 10 6.29 -3.81 -1.64
C LEU A 10 6.80 -2.89 -0.53
N ILE A 11 6.67 -1.57 -0.69
CA ILE A 11 7.08 -0.60 0.34
C ILE A 11 6.27 -0.82 1.63
N ILE A 12 4.97 -1.01 1.50
CA ILE A 12 4.09 -1.23 2.66
C ILE A 12 4.48 -2.52 3.40
N ALA A 13 4.78 -3.59 2.68
CA ALA A 13 5.26 -4.84 3.27
C ALA A 13 6.58 -4.65 4.03
N VAL A 14 7.55 -3.94 3.45
CA VAL A 14 8.83 -3.65 4.13
C VAL A 14 8.63 -2.84 5.40
N VAL A 15 7.79 -1.80 5.36
CA VAL A 15 7.48 -0.97 6.54
C VAL A 15 6.81 -1.80 7.63
N LEU A 16 5.85 -2.67 7.27
CA LEU A 16 5.19 -3.58 8.21
C LEU A 16 6.18 -4.53 8.89
N VAL A 17 7.07 -5.15 8.12
CA VAL A 17 8.10 -6.05 8.65
C VAL A 17 8.99 -5.33 9.66
N LEU A 18 9.51 -4.16 9.30
CA LEU A 18 10.32 -3.35 10.20
C LEU A 18 9.53 -2.99 11.46
N TRP A 19 8.28 -2.55 11.33
CA TRP A 19 7.45 -2.20 12.49
C TRP A 19 7.21 -3.38 13.43
N THR A 20 7.01 -4.59 12.88
CA THR A 20 6.80 -5.80 13.68
C THR A 20 8.07 -6.26 14.39
N GLU A 21 9.23 -6.18 13.73
CA GLU A 21 10.52 -6.54 14.29
C GLU A 21 10.96 -5.56 15.40
N PHE A 22 10.86 -4.25 15.13
CA PHE A 22 11.19 -3.21 16.12
C PHE A 22 10.21 -3.18 17.29
N GLY A 23 8.93 -3.45 17.04
CA GLY A 23 7.89 -3.50 18.07
C GLY A 23 7.91 -4.78 18.91
N LYS A 24 8.77 -5.77 18.57
CA LYS A 24 8.78 -7.12 19.17
C LYS A 24 7.37 -7.72 19.30
N LEU A 25 6.52 -7.45 18.31
CA LEU A 25 5.14 -7.90 18.32
C LEU A 25 5.12 -9.42 18.12
N SER A 26 4.52 -10.15 19.05
CA SER A 26 4.44 -11.61 19.00
C SER A 26 3.03 -12.11 19.26
N GLY A 27 2.70 -13.30 18.76
CA GLY A 27 1.41 -13.94 18.99
C GLY A 27 0.26 -13.18 18.34
N VAL A 28 -0.84 -12.96 19.08
CA VAL A 28 -2.08 -12.39 18.55
C VAL A 28 -1.89 -10.96 17.99
N ALA A 29 -1.04 -10.16 18.61
CA ALA A 29 -0.77 -8.79 18.17
C ALA A 29 -0.10 -8.77 16.79
N LEU A 30 0.81 -9.71 16.51
CA LEU A 30 1.46 -9.83 15.20
C LEU A 30 0.42 -10.10 14.11
N TYR A 31 -0.46 -11.09 14.31
CA TYR A 31 -1.48 -11.45 13.32
C TYR A 31 -2.45 -10.29 13.04
N LEU A 32 -2.83 -9.53 14.06
CA LEU A 32 -3.67 -8.34 13.89
C LEU A 32 -2.96 -7.24 13.11
N THR A 33 -1.70 -6.94 13.42
CA THR A 33 -0.91 -5.93 12.70
C THR A 33 -0.73 -6.29 11.23
N TRP A 34 -0.45 -7.56 10.93
CA TRP A 34 -0.34 -8.04 9.56
C TRP A 34 -1.68 -8.00 8.81
N GLY A 35 -2.78 -8.40 9.46
CA GLY A 35 -4.12 -8.32 8.88
C GLY A 35 -4.53 -6.89 8.54
N ILE A 36 -4.36 -5.96 9.48
CA ILE A 36 -4.64 -4.53 9.28
C ILE A 36 -3.73 -3.95 8.19
N GLY A 37 -2.44 -4.30 8.23
CA GLY A 37 -1.46 -3.85 7.24
C GLY A 37 -1.79 -4.29 5.82
N LEU A 38 -2.29 -5.51 5.66
CA LEU A 38 -2.70 -6.05 4.36
C LEU A 38 -3.94 -5.34 3.80
N VAL A 39 -4.94 -5.09 4.65
CA VAL A 39 -6.14 -4.32 4.26
C VAL A 39 -5.77 -2.90 3.86
N LEU A 40 -4.88 -2.27 4.63
CA LEU A 40 -4.37 -0.93 4.34
C LEU A 40 -3.64 -0.89 2.99
N ALA A 41 -2.82 -1.90 2.68
CA ALA A 41 -2.11 -2.02 1.41
C ALA A 41 -3.07 -2.11 0.21
N MET A 42 -4.15 -2.88 0.35
CA MET A 42 -5.18 -2.98 -0.70
C MET A 42 -5.93 -1.67 -0.89
N ALA A 43 -6.31 -0.99 0.20
CA ALA A 43 -6.99 0.29 0.15
C ALA A 43 -6.12 1.37 -0.52
N LEU A 44 -4.84 1.47 -0.12
CA LEU A 44 -3.88 2.41 -0.71
C LEU A 44 -3.63 2.11 -2.19
N SER A 45 -3.48 0.85 -2.56
CA SER A 45 -3.30 0.45 -3.97
C SER A 45 -4.49 0.89 -4.82
N THR A 46 -5.71 0.70 -4.31
CA THR A 46 -6.95 1.13 -4.97
C THR A 46 -7.03 2.65 -5.08
N TYR A 47 -6.71 3.36 -4.00
CA TYR A 47 -6.68 4.83 -3.99
C TYR A 47 -5.69 5.39 -5.01
N PHE A 48 -4.46 4.87 -5.04
CA PHE A 48 -3.43 5.28 -6.02
C PHE A 48 -3.86 4.96 -7.45
N GLU A 49 -4.53 3.84 -7.67
CA GLU A 49 -5.06 3.49 -8.98
C GLU A 49 -6.14 4.49 -9.44
N VAL A 50 -7.09 4.83 -8.56
CA VAL A 50 -8.14 5.83 -8.87
C VAL A 50 -7.53 7.20 -9.11
N LYS A 51 -6.60 7.65 -8.25
CA LYS A 51 -5.89 8.91 -8.42
C LYS A 51 -5.09 8.95 -9.72
N SER A 52 -4.40 7.86 -10.06
CA SER A 52 -3.65 7.75 -11.32
C SER A 52 -4.58 7.83 -12.53
N ARG A 53 -5.78 7.24 -12.46
CA ARG A 53 -6.78 7.33 -13.53
C ARG A 53 -7.26 8.78 -13.69
N MET A 54 -7.60 9.47 -12.61
CA MET A 54 -8.02 10.87 -12.64
C MET A 54 -6.93 11.80 -13.20
N ALA A 55 -5.67 11.56 -12.85
CA ALA A 55 -4.54 12.32 -13.38
C ALA A 55 -4.32 12.10 -14.89
N ASP A 56 -4.55 10.87 -15.40
CA ASP A 56 -4.50 10.56 -16.83
C ASP A 56 -5.65 11.26 -17.57
N THR A 57 -6.87 11.26 -17.00
CA THR A 57 -8.02 11.98 -17.59
C THR A 57 -7.79 13.48 -17.67
N ASN A 58 -7.28 14.10 -16.60
CA ASN A 58 -7.01 15.55 -16.55
C ASN A 58 -5.87 15.95 -17.51
N LYS A 59 -4.93 15.05 -17.78
CA LYS A 59 -3.85 15.28 -18.75
C LYS A 59 -4.38 15.25 -20.20
N ARG A 60 -5.35 14.39 -20.51
CA ARG A 60 -5.97 14.32 -21.85
C ARG A 60 -6.95 15.45 -22.15
N GLU A 61 -7.44 16.15 -21.14
CA GLU A 61 -8.32 17.32 -21.30
C GLU A 61 -7.54 18.62 -21.60
N ASN A 62 -6.25 18.66 -21.26
CA ASN A 62 -5.38 19.83 -21.45
C ASN A 62 -4.38 19.70 -22.63
N ASP A 63 -4.42 18.60 -23.39
CA ASP A 63 -3.66 18.37 -24.63
C ASP A 63 -4.59 18.44 -25.85
#